data_AF-A0A8J1UGT1-F1
#
_entry.id   AF-A0A8J1UGT1-F1
#
_cell.length_a   1.000
_cell.length_b   1.000
_cell.length_c   1.000
_cell.angle_alpha   90.00
_cell.angle_beta   90.00
_cell.angle_gamma   90.00
#
_symmetry.space_group_name_H-M   'P 1'
#
loop_
_entity.id
_entity.type
_entity.pdbx_description
1 polymer ?
#
loop_
_entity_poly.entity_id
_entity_poly.type
_entity_poly.pdbx_seq_one_letter_code
_entity_poly.pdbx_strand_id
1 'polypeptide(L)'
;GAYVKYSTGGGFGFYPNVNISCIDVLPVACNRVEISGLMHPNVGVEFYNGVYDRSITSKNRPGYTRSDGYSLYYSLPAGMWFISDTLHSPNAHIFVQDSTLLPQDIHNTWQFLATRDVKENLTP
;
A
#
# COMPACT_ATOMS: atom_id res chain seq x y z
N GLY A 1 -15.18 21.53 -12.37
CA GLY A 1 -14.40 21.11 -11.20
C GLY A 1 -12.93 21.20 -11.56
N ALA A 2 -12.13 21.84 -10.72
CA ALA A 2 -10.67 21.80 -10.89
C ALA A 2 -10.21 20.38 -10.55
N TYR A 3 -9.38 19.81 -11.42
CA TYR A 3 -8.70 18.55 -11.18
C TYR A 3 -7.20 18.82 -11.26
N VAL A 4 -6.44 18.29 -10.31
CA VAL A 4 -4.99 18.26 -10.45
C VAL A 4 -4.68 17.07 -11.33
N LYS A 5 -4.20 17.33 -12.55
CA LYS A 5 -3.72 16.29 -13.44
C LYS A 5 -2.25 16.06 -13.13
N TYR A 6 -1.93 15.00 -12.40
CA TYR A 6 -0.54 14.60 -12.19
C TYR A 6 -0.07 13.80 -13.41
N SER A 7 0.41 14.49 -14.44
CA SER A 7 1.25 13.84 -15.45
C SER A 7 2.65 13.76 -14.85
N THR A 8 2.94 12.64 -14.19
CA THR A 8 4.33 12.32 -13.88
C THR A 8 4.95 11.78 -15.16
N GLY A 9 5.75 12.59 -15.84
CA GLY A 9 6.88 12.01 -16.56
C GLY A 9 7.60 11.10 -15.57
N GLY A 10 7.67 9.80 -15.89
CA GLY A 10 7.91 8.70 -14.95
C GLY A 10 8.81 9.04 -13.76
N GLY A 11 8.20 9.31 -12.62
CA GLY A 11 8.91 9.55 -11.37
C GLY A 11 8.92 8.27 -10.52
N PHE A 12 10.11 7.76 -10.23
CA PHE A 12 10.30 6.73 -9.20
C PHE A 12 10.39 7.41 -7.83
N GLY A 13 9.52 7.04 -6.91
CA GLY A 13 9.56 7.48 -5.52
C GLY A 13 10.02 6.35 -4.61
N PHE A 14 10.85 6.65 -3.62
CA PHE A 14 11.27 5.71 -2.58
C PHE A 14 10.69 6.13 -1.23
N TYR A 15 10.14 5.19 -0.49
CA TYR A 15 9.62 5.38 0.86
C TYR A 15 10.45 4.54 1.84
N PRO A 16 11.55 5.09 2.38
CA PRO A 16 12.41 4.35 3.30
C PRO A 16 11.79 4.18 4.70
N ASN A 17 10.77 4.97 5.03
CA ASN A 17 10.22 5.08 6.38
C ASN A 17 8.83 4.46 6.53
N VAL A 18 8.45 3.53 5.65
CA VAL A 18 7.17 2.84 5.77
C VAL A 18 7.23 1.92 6.97
N ASN A 19 6.28 2.09 7.87
CA ASN A 19 6.11 1.23 9.03
C ASN A 19 4.78 0.51 8.94
N ILE A 20 4.81 -0.82 9.05
CA ILE A 20 3.63 -1.67 9.12
C ILE A 20 3.65 -2.35 10.48
N SER A 21 2.71 -2.02 11.34
CA SER A 21 2.62 -2.56 12.69
C SER A 21 1.35 -3.41 12.84
N CYS A 22 1.44 -4.48 13.62
CA CYS A 22 0.26 -5.21 14.03
C CYS A 22 -0.38 -4.53 15.25
N ILE A 23 -1.67 -4.18 15.16
CA ILE A 23 -2.36 -3.48 16.27
C ILE A 23 -3.20 -4.41 17.14
N ASP A 24 -3.64 -5.55 16.61
CA ASP A 24 -4.38 -6.57 17.36
C ASP A 24 -3.53 -7.83 17.49
N VAL A 25 -2.70 -7.86 18.52
CA VAL A 25 -1.79 -8.97 18.79
C VAL A 25 -2.57 -10.11 19.46
N LEU A 26 -3.32 -10.88 18.67
CA LEU A 26 -3.65 -12.25 19.06
C LEU A 26 -2.46 -13.15 18.64
N PRO A 27 -2.07 -14.13 19.48
CA PRO A 27 -0.74 -14.77 19.45
C PRO A 27 -0.36 -15.52 18.17
N VAL A 28 -1.23 -15.58 17.16
CA VAL A 28 -1.01 -16.38 15.93
C VAL A 28 -1.50 -15.67 14.66
N ALA A 29 -2.18 -14.53 14.77
CA ALA A 29 -2.77 -13.88 13.61
C ALA A 29 -2.90 -12.38 13.84
N CYS A 30 -2.18 -11.60 13.02
CA CYS A 30 -2.42 -10.17 12.95
C CYS A 30 -3.72 -9.91 12.17
N ASN A 31 -4.78 -9.53 12.88
CA ASN A 31 -6.09 -9.26 12.27
C ASN A 31 -6.21 -7.84 11.72
N ARG A 32 -5.43 -6.91 12.27
CA ARG A 32 -5.37 -5.52 11.81
C ARG A 32 -3.94 -5.04 11.80
N VAL A 33 -3.59 -4.37 10.71
CA VAL A 33 -2.31 -3.68 10.58
C VAL A 33 -2.53 -2.19 10.44
N GLU A 34 -1.65 -1.40 11.03
CA GLU A 34 -1.55 0.02 10.76
C GLU A 34 -0.36 0.25 9.83
N ILE A 35 -0.60 0.99 8.75
CA ILE A 35 0.43 1.45 7.82
C ILE A 35 0.67 2.93 8.05
N SER A 36 1.93 3.33 8.15
CA SER A 36 2.34 4.72 8.32
C SER A 36 3.63 5.03 7.56
N GLY A 37 3.95 6.33 7.40
CA GLY A 37 5.20 6.76 6.76
C GLY A 37 5.17 6.81 5.22
N LEU A 38 4.01 6.61 4.60
CA LEU A 38 3.81 6.78 3.16
C LEU A 38 3.49 8.25 2.83
N MET A 39 4.51 9.10 2.86
CA MET A 39 4.40 10.52 2.48
C MET A 39 4.84 10.74 1.04
N HIS A 40 3.90 11.08 0.14
CA HIS A 40 4.29 11.47 -1.22
C HIS A 40 5.05 12.81 -1.21
N PRO A 41 6.31 12.87 -1.69
CA PRO A 41 7.19 14.04 -1.52
C PRO A 41 6.64 15.34 -2.13
N ASN A 42 5.77 15.23 -3.14
CA ASN A 42 5.21 16.39 -3.84
C ASN A 42 3.77 16.76 -3.48
N VAL A 43 3.05 15.91 -2.73
CA VAL A 43 1.62 16.16 -2.42
C VAL A 43 1.37 16.21 -0.91
N GLY A 44 2.27 15.68 -0.08
CA GLY A 44 2.12 15.68 1.38
C GLY A 44 0.92 14.88 1.87
N VAL A 45 0.35 14.02 1.03
CA VAL A 45 -0.86 13.27 1.37
C VAL A 45 -0.52 11.83 1.73
N GLU A 46 -1.12 11.40 2.83
CA GLU A 46 -0.97 10.10 3.46
C GLU A 46 -1.97 9.06 2.91
N PHE A 47 -2.16 9.01 1.59
CA PHE A 47 -3.26 8.24 0.97
C PHE A 47 -3.31 6.77 1.41
N TYR A 48 -2.15 6.17 1.66
CA TYR A 48 -2.03 4.75 2.00
C TYR A 48 -1.81 4.49 3.49
N ASN A 49 -1.73 5.54 4.33
CA ASN A 49 -1.62 5.38 5.77
C ASN A 49 -2.97 5.06 6.40
N GLY A 50 -2.97 4.27 7.46
CA GLY A 50 -4.16 3.98 8.25
C GLY A 50 -4.27 2.51 8.60
N VAL A 51 -5.44 2.14 9.11
CA VAL A 51 -5.71 0.80 9.63
C VAL A 51 -6.36 -0.07 8.56
N TYR A 52 -5.82 -1.25 8.34
CA TYR A 52 -6.32 -2.24 7.40
C TYR A 52 -6.75 -3.50 8.14
N ASP A 53 -7.93 -4.00 7.82
CA ASP A 53 -8.50 -5.22 8.38
C ASP A 53 -8.13 -6.42 7.50
N ARG A 54 -7.79 -7.55 8.12
CA ARG A 54 -7.48 -8.77 7.40
C ARG A 54 -8.68 -9.22 6.58
N SER A 55 -8.51 -9.36 5.28
CA SER A 55 -9.60 -9.64 4.33
C SER A 55 -9.42 -10.93 3.55
N ILE A 56 -8.18 -11.30 3.24
CA ILE A 56 -7.86 -12.49 2.43
C ILE A 56 -6.59 -13.17 2.95
N THR A 57 -6.35 -14.42 2.56
CA THR A 57 -5.06 -15.08 2.77
C THR A 57 -4.71 -15.87 1.51
N SER A 58 -3.50 -15.68 0.99
CA SER A 58 -2.99 -16.37 -0.20
C SER A 58 -1.65 -17.04 0.12
N LYS A 59 -1.58 -18.37 -0.01
CA LYS A 59 -0.39 -19.19 0.30
C LYS A 59 0.32 -18.77 1.60
N ASN A 60 -0.42 -18.79 2.72
CA ASN A 60 0.07 -18.43 4.07
C ASN A 60 0.47 -16.95 4.26
N ARG A 61 0.13 -16.07 3.31
CA ARG A 61 0.34 -14.63 3.44
C ARG A 61 -1.00 -13.92 3.61
N PRO A 62 -1.23 -13.20 4.72
CA PRO A 62 -2.45 -12.44 4.91
C PRO A 62 -2.47 -11.22 3.99
N GLY A 63 -3.65 -10.91 3.45
CA GLY A 63 -3.96 -9.63 2.82
C GLY A 63 -4.92 -8.84 3.70
N TYR A 64 -4.85 -7.52 3.57
CA TYR A 64 -5.59 -6.58 4.40
C TYR A 64 -6.26 -5.52 3.54
N THR A 65 -7.42 -5.03 3.96
CA THR A 65 -8.23 -4.03 3.25
C THR A 65 -8.71 -2.97 4.23
N ARG A 66 -8.57 -1.70 3.85
CA ARG A 66 -9.10 -0.54 4.59
C ARG A 66 -10.54 -0.26 4.14
N SER A 67 -11.31 0.40 4.98
CA SER A 67 -12.75 0.66 4.77
C SER A 67 -13.09 1.43 3.49
N ASP A 68 -12.14 2.19 2.95
CA ASP A 68 -12.26 2.95 1.70
C ASP A 68 -11.77 2.18 0.46
N GLY A 69 -11.45 0.89 0.60
CA GLY A 69 -11.18 -0.04 -0.50
C GLY A 69 -9.69 -0.34 -0.76
N TYR A 70 -8.78 0.46 -0.19
CA TYR A 70 -7.34 0.22 -0.35
C TYR A 70 -6.95 -1.13 0.24
N SER A 71 -6.01 -1.82 -0.40
CA SER A 71 -5.62 -3.18 -0.02
C SER A 71 -4.09 -3.35 0.00
N LEU A 72 -3.61 -4.07 1.01
CA LEU A 72 -2.25 -4.58 1.15
C LEU A 72 -2.27 -6.09 0.88
N TYR A 73 -1.49 -6.57 -0.09
CA TYR A 73 -1.48 -7.99 -0.46
C TYR A 73 -0.15 -8.43 -1.07
N TYR A 74 0.11 -9.74 -1.01
CA TYR A 74 1.23 -10.36 -1.71
C TYR A 74 0.79 -10.88 -3.09
N SER A 75 1.50 -10.47 -4.14
CA SER A 75 1.29 -10.99 -5.50
C SER A 75 2.23 -12.16 -5.75
N LEU A 76 1.67 -13.37 -5.85
CA LEU A 76 2.45 -14.57 -6.17
C LEU A 76 3.15 -14.50 -7.55
N PRO A 77 2.51 -14.01 -8.62
CA PRO A 77 3.18 -13.91 -9.92
C PRO A 77 4.34 -12.92 -9.92
N ALA A 78 4.25 -11.83 -9.15
CA ALA A 78 5.28 -10.80 -9.10
C ALA A 78 6.35 -11.05 -8.03
N GLY A 79 6.06 -11.88 -7.01
CA GLY A 79 6.98 -12.15 -5.92
C GLY A 79 7.22 -10.93 -5.01
N MET A 80 6.20 -10.08 -4.85
CA MET A 80 6.30 -8.79 -4.15
C MET A 80 5.03 -8.49 -3.35
N TRP A 81 5.18 -7.65 -2.33
CA TRP A 81 4.07 -7.04 -1.61
C TRP A 81 3.63 -5.76 -2.30
N PHE A 82 2.33 -5.49 -2.25
CA PHE A 82 1.69 -4.35 -2.91
C PHE A 82 0.71 -3.65 -1.99
N ILE A 83 0.62 -2.33 -2.12
CA ILE A 83 -0.48 -1.51 -1.63
C ILE A 83 -1.15 -0.85 -2.84
N SER A 84 -2.48 -0.97 -2.92
CA SER A 84 -3.27 -0.58 -4.09
C SER A 84 -4.66 -0.06 -3.67
N ASP A 85 -5.31 0.71 -4.54
CA ASP A 85 -6.72 1.11 -4.37
C ASP A 85 -7.72 -0.03 -4.62
N THR A 86 -7.23 -1.12 -5.23
CA THR A 86 -8.04 -2.28 -5.63
C THR A 86 -7.23 -3.56 -5.43
N LEU A 87 -7.84 -4.58 -4.82
CA LEU A 87 -7.22 -5.90 -4.63
C LEU A 87 -6.85 -6.54 -5.98
N HIS A 88 -5.64 -7.08 -6.09
CA HIS A 88 -5.11 -7.71 -7.31
C HIS A 88 -5.01 -6.80 -8.56
N SER A 89 -5.15 -5.49 -8.41
CA SER A 89 -4.99 -4.59 -9.54
C SER A 89 -3.53 -4.51 -9.97
N PRO A 90 -3.22 -4.66 -11.27
CA PRO A 90 -1.88 -4.43 -11.80
C PRO A 90 -1.48 -2.95 -11.75
N ASN A 91 -2.41 -2.05 -11.41
CA ASN A 91 -2.15 -0.64 -11.21
C ASN A 91 -1.65 -0.33 -9.78
N ALA A 92 -1.27 -1.36 -9.01
CA ALA A 92 -0.77 -1.19 -7.65
C ALA A 92 0.37 -0.17 -7.60
N HIS A 93 0.21 0.78 -6.69
CA HIS A 93 0.93 2.04 -6.71
C HIS A 93 2.20 2.01 -5.87
N ILE A 94 2.24 1.15 -4.85
CA ILE A 94 3.35 1.03 -3.93
C ILE A 94 3.70 -0.44 -3.76
N PHE A 95 4.97 -0.78 -3.93
CA PHE A 95 5.42 -2.16 -3.87
C PHE A 95 6.75 -2.30 -3.15
N VAL A 96 7.01 -3.51 -2.66
CA VAL A 96 8.30 -3.88 -2.10
C VAL A 96 8.61 -5.33 -2.45
N GLN A 97 9.84 -5.55 -2.90
CA GLN A 97 10.34 -6.90 -3.11
C GLN A 97 10.82 -7.47 -1.79
N ASP A 98 9.95 -8.23 -1.13
CA ASP A 98 10.24 -8.90 0.14
C ASP A 98 9.48 -10.24 0.18
N SER A 99 10.09 -11.26 0.77
CA SER A 99 9.55 -12.62 0.84
C SER A 99 9.01 -12.99 2.23
N THR A 100 9.00 -12.08 3.20
CA THR A 100 8.43 -12.30 4.54
C THR A 100 6.96 -12.66 4.50
N LEU A 101 6.53 -13.67 5.28
CA LEU A 101 5.15 -14.18 5.26
C LEU A 101 4.14 -13.17 5.80
N LEU A 102 4.58 -12.26 6.65
CA LEU A 102 3.75 -11.27 7.30
C LEU A 102 4.26 -9.87 6.93
N PRO A 103 3.36 -8.91 6.64
CA PRO A 103 3.79 -7.61 6.16
C PRO A 103 4.51 -6.76 7.22
N GLN A 104 4.25 -6.99 8.51
CA GLN A 104 4.95 -6.29 9.59
C GLN A 104 6.44 -6.67 9.72
N ASP A 105 6.86 -7.78 9.11
CA ASP A 105 8.27 -8.22 9.12
C ASP A 105 9.05 -7.64 7.93
N ILE A 106 8.41 -6.85 7.07
CA ILE A 106 9.05 -6.20 5.93
C ILE A 106 9.94 -5.05 6.42
N HIS A 107 11.21 -5.11 6.07
CA HIS A 107 12.19 -4.05 6.38
C HIS A 107 12.78 -3.40 5.12
N ASN A 108 12.42 -3.91 3.94
CA ASN A 108 12.88 -3.36 2.66
C ASN A 108 12.20 -2.03 2.31
N THR A 109 12.87 -1.24 1.49
CA THR A 109 12.36 0.06 1.02
C THR A 109 11.21 -0.12 0.02
N TRP A 110 10.09 0.53 0.31
CA TRP A 110 8.93 0.55 -0.57
C TRP A 110 9.12 1.55 -1.71
N GLN A 111 8.58 1.22 -2.88
CA GLN A 111 8.75 1.97 -4.13
C GLN A 111 7.40 2.36 -4.72
N PHE A 112 7.30 3.58 -5.25
CA PHE A 112 6.14 4.05 -6.00
C PHE A 112 6.29 3.73 -7.49
N LEU A 113 5.28 3.11 -8.10
CA LEU A 113 5.17 3.03 -9.55
C LEU A 113 4.06 3.98 -10.03
N ALA A 114 4.46 5.17 -10.49
CA ALA A 114 3.54 6.16 -11.03
C ALA A 114 3.07 5.75 -12.43
N THR A 115 2.03 4.92 -12.54
CA THR A 115 1.39 4.62 -13.85
C THR A 115 0.03 5.29 -14.03
N ARG A 116 -0.41 6.16 -13.11
CA ARG A 116 -1.70 6.84 -13.21
C ARG A 116 -1.55 8.36 -13.32
N ASP A 117 -2.19 8.93 -14.33
CA ASP A 117 -2.77 10.28 -14.25
C ASP A 117 -3.83 10.23 -13.15
N VAL A 118 -3.49 10.60 -11.91
CA VAL A 118 -4.49 10.75 -10.84
C VAL A 118 -5.39 11.91 -11.27
N LYS A 119 -6.65 11.62 -11.64
CA LYS A 119 -7.72 12.61 -11.78
C LYS A 119 -8.48 12.63 -10.47
N GLU A 120 -8.02 13.41 -9.51
CA GLU A 120 -8.82 13.72 -8.32
C GLU A 120 -9.65 14.97 -8.58
N ASN A 121 -10.97 14.84 -8.43
CA ASN A 121 -11.86 15.98 -8.32
C ASN A 121 -11.62 16.60 -6.95
N LEU A 122 -11.04 17.80 -6.92
CA LEU A 122 -11.10 18.63 -5.73
C LEU A 122 -12.54 19.15 -5.64
N THR A 123 -13.38 18.48 -4.85
CA THR A 123 -14.64 19.08 -4.42
C THR A 123 -14.34 20.14 -3.35
N PRO A 124 -14.87 21.36 -3.48
CA PRO A 124 -14.65 22.44 -2.51
C PRO A 124 -15.27 22.15 -1.14
#